data_AF-A0A522AY66-F1
#
_entry.id   AF-A0A522AY66-F1
#
_cell.length_a   1.000
_cell.length_b   1.000
_cell.length_c   1.000
_cell.angle_alpha   90.00
_cell.angle_beta   90.00
_cell.angle_gamma   90.00
#
_symmetry.space_group_name_H-M   'P 1'
#
loop_
_entity.id
_entity.type
_entity.pdbx_description
1 polymer ?
#
loop_
_entity_poly.entity_id
_entity_poly.type
_entity_poly.pdbx_seq_one_letter_code
_entity_poly.pdbx_strand_id
1 'polypeptide(L)'
;MGNPWRCGFAAVIAVALLMVVGCTTTTTTSSETLVASSGEKTGAEKRQDALNSYIELGLGYIGENNRDQARLNLLRALEIDSRSPAANNGMALLYQLERDSARAEEYFKKALGYDRDFTQARNNYAVFLVTQNRLDEAYEQFLQASRDVNYQRRPQVFLSLGAVAAKLGKTAEAKDAWERAMALDRELPGPYLELASLYFDQGDFPEAKRFLDRHAQLAPASARSLWLAVRLEDAFGNADGVASKGLALRNLFPYSREAVDYQKWIKGSGQPQ
;
A
#
# COMPACT_ATOMS: atom_id res chain seq x y z
N MET A 1 -13.43 40.88 -38.25
CA MET A 1 -13.49 41.08 -39.72
C MET A 1 -12.08 40.89 -40.28
N GLY A 2 -11.91 39.91 -41.16
CA GLY A 2 -10.94 39.88 -42.29
C GLY A 2 -9.43 39.90 -42.03
N ASN A 3 -8.79 38.73 -42.14
CA ASN A 3 -7.42 38.59 -42.67
C ASN A 3 -7.35 39.15 -44.11
N PRO A 4 -6.16 39.51 -44.61
CA PRO A 4 -5.53 38.61 -45.58
C PRO A 4 -3.99 38.56 -45.59
N TRP A 5 -3.49 37.40 -45.99
CA TRP A 5 -2.13 37.06 -46.37
C TRP A 5 -1.63 37.80 -47.63
N ARG A 6 -0.30 37.81 -47.85
CA ARG A 6 0.45 37.70 -49.15
C ARG A 6 1.86 38.31 -49.01
N CYS A 7 2.91 38.00 -49.75
CA CYS A 7 3.39 36.93 -50.65
C CYS A 7 4.79 37.41 -51.14
N GLY A 8 5.62 36.49 -51.67
CA GLY A 8 6.85 36.80 -52.45
C GLY A 8 8.02 35.95 -51.95
N PHE A 9 8.41 34.80 -52.52
CA PHE A 9 8.67 34.35 -53.89
C PHE A 9 9.84 35.02 -54.61
N ALA A 10 10.85 34.17 -54.94
CA ALA A 10 11.78 34.22 -56.07
C ALA A 10 12.89 35.30 -56.04
N ALA A 11 14.10 35.11 -56.58
CA ALA A 11 14.79 33.97 -57.18
C ALA A 11 16.27 34.37 -57.41
N VAL A 12 17.16 33.38 -57.20
CA VAL A 12 18.31 32.93 -58.03
C VAL A 12 19.31 33.93 -58.66
N ILE A 13 20.57 33.49 -58.62
CA ILE A 13 21.74 33.69 -59.53
C ILE A 13 22.93 34.29 -58.75
N ALA A 14 24.21 33.92 -58.87
CA ALA A 14 24.99 32.71 -59.16
C ALA A 14 26.47 33.18 -59.25
N VAL A 15 27.42 32.28 -58.93
CA VAL A 15 28.84 32.26 -59.33
C VAL A 15 29.81 33.28 -58.70
N ALA A 16 30.83 32.76 -57.98
CA ALA A 16 32.25 32.89 -58.37
C ALA A 16 33.18 32.12 -57.41
N LEU A 17 34.02 31.27 -58.00
CA LEU A 17 35.14 30.57 -57.37
C LEU A 17 36.21 31.55 -56.85
N LEU A 18 36.77 31.28 -55.67
CA LEU A 18 38.14 31.66 -55.31
C LEU A 18 38.74 30.56 -54.42
N MET A 19 39.86 30.00 -54.88
CA MET A 19 40.66 29.03 -54.14
C MET A 19 41.38 29.69 -52.98
N VAL A 20 41.32 29.10 -51.79
CA VAL A 20 42.39 29.21 -50.78
C VAL A 20 42.61 27.83 -50.17
N VAL A 21 43.81 27.31 -50.38
CA VAL A 21 44.34 26.11 -49.72
C VAL A 21 44.67 26.50 -48.28
N GLY A 22 43.91 25.96 -47.33
CA GLY A 22 44.19 26.06 -45.90
C GLY A 22 44.42 24.67 -45.32
N CYS A 23 45.61 24.43 -44.79
CA CYS A 23 45.97 23.18 -44.10
C CYS A 23 44.96 22.86 -43.00
N THR A 24 44.28 21.72 -43.09
CA THR A 24 43.60 21.12 -41.94
C THR A 24 44.42 19.94 -41.47
N THR A 25 44.80 20.02 -40.20
CA THR A 25 45.33 18.93 -39.39
C THR A 25 44.51 17.66 -39.59
N THR A 26 45.17 16.56 -39.91
CA THR A 26 44.59 15.22 -39.92
C THR A 26 44.24 14.83 -38.48
N THR A 27 43.03 15.16 -38.05
CA THR A 27 42.40 14.44 -36.95
C THR A 27 42.07 13.06 -37.50
N THR A 28 42.79 12.04 -37.04
CA THR A 28 42.44 10.65 -37.28
C THR A 28 41.05 10.42 -36.69
N THR A 29 40.03 10.45 -37.55
CA THR A 29 38.73 9.88 -37.24
C THR A 29 38.94 8.38 -37.12
N SER A 30 39.29 7.93 -35.92
CA SER A 30 38.92 6.58 -35.50
C SER A 30 37.40 6.55 -35.57
N SER A 31 36.90 5.96 -36.65
CA SER A 31 35.52 5.57 -36.81
C SER A 31 35.20 4.53 -35.74
N GLU A 32 35.07 4.97 -34.49
CA GLU A 32 34.29 4.24 -33.50
C GLU A 32 32.90 4.20 -34.06
N THR A 33 32.58 3.06 -34.64
CA THR A 33 31.22 2.65 -34.88
C THR A 33 30.57 2.67 -33.51
N LEU A 34 29.91 3.78 -33.18
CA LEU A 34 28.87 3.81 -32.16
C LEU A 34 27.79 2.86 -32.69
N VAL A 35 27.98 1.57 -32.42
CA VAL A 35 26.89 0.62 -32.40
C VAL A 35 26.01 1.13 -31.27
N ALA A 36 25.06 2.00 -31.61
CA ALA A 36 23.85 2.14 -30.84
C ALA A 36 23.26 0.72 -30.80
N SER A 37 23.56 -0.02 -29.74
CA SER A 37 22.85 -1.25 -29.45
C SER A 37 21.44 -0.81 -29.08
N SER A 38 20.59 -0.63 -30.09
CA SER A 38 19.19 -1.00 -29.97
C SER A 38 19.19 -2.51 -29.71
N GLY A 39 19.56 -2.90 -28.49
CA GLY A 39 19.70 -4.29 -28.09
C GLY A 39 18.34 -4.92 -28.20
N GLU A 40 18.13 -5.68 -29.27
CA GLU A 40 16.90 -6.40 -29.48
C GLU A 40 16.75 -7.39 -28.32
N LYS A 41 15.69 -7.23 -27.51
CA LYS A 41 15.46 -8.13 -26.36
C LYS A 41 15.51 -9.58 -26.81
N THR A 42 16.25 -10.40 -26.08
CA THR A 42 16.35 -11.83 -26.31
C THR A 42 14.97 -12.49 -26.18
N GLY A 43 14.79 -13.67 -26.77
CA GLY A 43 13.55 -14.44 -26.62
C GLY A 43 13.22 -14.77 -25.15
N ALA A 44 14.24 -14.91 -24.29
CA ALA A 44 14.04 -15.13 -22.86
C ALA A 44 13.54 -13.87 -22.15
N GLU A 45 14.14 -12.71 -22.42
CA GLU A 45 13.67 -11.42 -21.87
C GLU A 45 12.26 -11.10 -22.31
N LYS A 46 11.93 -11.30 -23.60
CA LYS A 46 10.55 -11.12 -24.11
C LYS A 46 9.53 -12.02 -23.39
N ARG A 47 9.91 -13.27 -23.06
CA ARG A 47 9.05 -14.18 -22.28
C ARG A 47 8.88 -13.69 -20.83
N GLN A 48 9.96 -13.22 -20.20
CA GLN A 48 9.89 -12.69 -18.84
C GLN A 48 9.06 -11.40 -18.77
N ASP A 49 9.19 -10.51 -19.75
CA ASP A 49 8.35 -9.32 -19.87
C ASP A 49 6.88 -9.71 -20.01
N ALA A 50 6.56 -10.66 -20.89
CA ALA A 50 5.20 -11.15 -21.07
C ALA A 50 4.64 -11.76 -19.77
N LEU A 51 5.44 -12.56 -19.05
CA LEU A 51 5.08 -13.11 -17.74
C LEU A 51 4.73 -11.99 -16.75
N ASN A 52 5.59 -10.99 -16.63
CA ASN A 52 5.38 -9.86 -15.72
C ASN A 52 4.12 -9.06 -16.11
N SER A 53 3.94 -8.76 -17.39
CA SER A 53 2.75 -8.04 -17.88
C SER A 53 1.45 -8.79 -17.59
N TYR A 54 1.42 -10.12 -17.80
CA TYR A 54 0.23 -10.92 -17.47
C TYR A 54 -0.05 -10.95 -15.96
N ILE A 55 0.99 -10.98 -15.11
CA ILE A 55 0.83 -10.88 -13.66
C ILE A 55 0.26 -9.52 -13.28
N GLU A 56 0.82 -8.43 -13.81
CA GLU A 56 0.37 -7.06 -13.55
C GLU A 56 -1.09 -6.85 -13.96
N LEU A 57 -1.47 -7.28 -15.17
CA LEU A 57 -2.86 -7.24 -15.63
C LEU A 57 -3.78 -8.08 -14.73
N GLY A 58 -3.35 -9.29 -14.36
CA GLY A 58 -4.08 -10.16 -13.46
C GLY A 58 -4.39 -9.50 -12.11
N LEU A 59 -3.37 -8.89 -11.49
CA LEU A 59 -3.51 -8.17 -10.23
C LEU A 59 -4.35 -6.89 -10.37
N GLY A 60 -4.21 -6.16 -11.47
CA GLY A 60 -5.04 -5.00 -11.79
C GLY A 60 -6.52 -5.36 -11.85
N TYR A 61 -6.86 -6.42 -12.58
CA TYR A 61 -8.24 -6.91 -12.68
C TYR A 61 -8.80 -7.46 -11.35
N ILE A 62 -7.97 -7.99 -10.46
CA ILE A 62 -8.39 -8.29 -9.08
C ILE A 62 -8.82 -7.01 -8.35
N GLY A 63 -8.06 -5.93 -8.50
CA GLY A 63 -8.39 -4.61 -7.93
C GLY A 63 -9.72 -4.04 -8.46
N GLU A 64 -10.04 -4.33 -9.71
CA GLU A 64 -11.32 -3.97 -10.35
C GLU A 64 -12.46 -4.96 -10.05
N ASN A 65 -12.19 -6.03 -9.29
CA ASN A 65 -13.10 -7.16 -9.06
C ASN A 65 -13.57 -7.87 -10.35
N ASN A 66 -12.80 -7.76 -11.43
CA ASN A 66 -13.03 -8.45 -12.70
C ASN A 66 -12.34 -9.83 -12.70
N ARG A 67 -13.04 -10.81 -12.12
CA ARG A 67 -12.49 -12.15 -11.84
C ARG A 67 -12.13 -12.93 -13.10
N ASP A 68 -12.90 -12.79 -14.17
CA ASP A 68 -12.69 -13.53 -15.42
C ASP A 68 -11.39 -13.08 -16.11
N GLN A 69 -11.19 -11.75 -16.21
CA GLN A 69 -9.96 -11.20 -16.79
C GLN A 69 -8.74 -11.45 -15.89
N ALA A 70 -8.91 -11.36 -14.57
CA ALA A 70 -7.86 -11.72 -13.63
C ALA A 70 -7.41 -13.17 -13.83
N ARG A 71 -8.35 -14.11 -13.90
CA ARG A 71 -8.09 -15.54 -14.12
C ARG A 71 -7.37 -15.79 -15.43
N LEU A 72 -7.88 -15.21 -16.52
CA LEU A 72 -7.32 -15.38 -17.85
C LEU A 72 -5.84 -14.98 -17.88
N ASN A 73 -5.52 -13.78 -17.38
CA ASN A 73 -4.16 -13.26 -17.40
C ASN A 73 -3.23 -14.06 -16.46
N LEU A 74 -3.68 -14.42 -15.26
CA LEU A 74 -2.87 -15.22 -14.34
C LEU A 74 -2.63 -16.65 -14.85
N LEU A 75 -3.58 -17.25 -15.58
CA LEU A 75 -3.36 -18.52 -16.25
C LEU A 75 -2.34 -18.40 -17.38
N ARG A 76 -2.37 -17.32 -18.19
CA ARG A 76 -1.33 -17.06 -19.19
C ARG A 76 0.05 -16.89 -18.56
N ALA A 77 0.15 -16.21 -17.42
CA ALA A 77 1.38 -16.14 -16.65
C ALA A 77 1.88 -17.54 -16.25
N LEU A 78 1.00 -18.39 -15.72
CA LEU A 78 1.35 -19.76 -15.32
C LEU A 78 1.63 -20.72 -16.50
N GLU A 79 1.13 -20.43 -17.69
CA GLU A 79 1.52 -21.14 -18.93
C GLU A 79 2.98 -20.83 -19.31
N ILE A 80 3.44 -19.59 -19.08
CA ILE A 80 4.84 -19.19 -19.32
C ILE A 80 5.75 -19.76 -18.23
N ASP A 81 5.36 -19.60 -16.97
CA ASP A 81 6.07 -20.15 -15.82
C ASP A 81 5.10 -20.62 -14.72
N SER A 82 4.85 -21.93 -14.71
CA SER A 82 4.00 -22.58 -13.70
C SER A 82 4.53 -22.47 -12.26
N ARG A 83 5.82 -22.15 -12.09
CA ARG A 83 6.49 -22.00 -10.80
C ARG A 83 6.70 -20.55 -10.40
N SER A 84 6.15 -19.59 -11.16
CA SER A 84 6.27 -18.17 -10.84
C SER A 84 5.64 -17.89 -9.46
N PRO A 85 6.42 -17.43 -8.45
CA PRO A 85 5.89 -17.11 -7.14
C PRO A 85 4.85 -15.98 -7.22
N ALA A 86 5.10 -14.98 -8.05
CA ALA A 86 4.23 -13.83 -8.26
C ALA A 86 2.88 -14.21 -8.91
N ALA A 87 2.89 -15.07 -9.94
CA ALA A 87 1.66 -15.56 -10.55
C ALA A 87 0.84 -16.45 -9.59
N ASN A 88 1.52 -17.33 -8.84
CA ASN A 88 0.85 -18.16 -7.82
C ASN A 88 0.25 -17.29 -6.69
N ASN A 89 0.94 -16.25 -6.23
CA ASN A 89 0.37 -15.27 -5.30
C ASN A 89 -0.85 -14.54 -5.90
N GLY A 90 -0.79 -14.16 -7.17
CA GLY A 90 -1.94 -13.58 -7.88
C GLY A 90 -3.15 -14.50 -7.90
N MET A 91 -2.95 -15.79 -8.20
CA MET A 91 -4.02 -16.80 -8.13
C MET A 91 -4.58 -16.97 -6.72
N ALA A 92 -3.74 -16.92 -5.69
CA ALA A 92 -4.18 -16.97 -4.30
C ALA A 92 -5.13 -15.81 -3.95
N LEU A 93 -4.76 -14.59 -4.35
CA LEU A 93 -5.58 -13.40 -4.17
C LEU A 93 -6.91 -13.48 -4.95
N LEU A 94 -6.89 -14.02 -6.16
CA LEU A 94 -8.11 -14.25 -6.95
C LEU A 94 -9.05 -15.25 -6.25
N TYR A 95 -8.54 -16.38 -5.76
CA TYR A 95 -9.36 -17.34 -5.03
C TYR A 95 -9.89 -16.78 -3.71
N GLN A 96 -9.11 -15.94 -3.03
CA GLN A 96 -9.59 -15.22 -1.85
C GLN A 96 -10.76 -14.28 -2.20
N LEU A 97 -10.67 -13.55 -3.32
CA LEU A 97 -11.77 -12.71 -3.82
C LEU A 97 -13.04 -13.52 -4.15
N GLU A 98 -12.85 -14.73 -4.66
CA GLU A 98 -13.92 -15.70 -4.94
C GLU A 98 -14.45 -16.40 -3.69
N ARG A 99 -13.82 -16.18 -2.53
CA ARG A 99 -14.10 -16.85 -1.25
C ARG A 99 -13.80 -18.35 -1.24
N ASP A 100 -13.00 -18.84 -2.19
CA ASP A 100 -12.46 -20.21 -2.18
C ASP A 100 -11.20 -20.25 -1.31
N SER A 101 -11.39 -20.35 -0.01
CA SER A 101 -10.30 -20.27 0.97
C SER A 101 -9.32 -21.44 0.85
N ALA A 102 -9.78 -22.62 0.43
CA ALA A 102 -8.95 -23.81 0.27
C ALA A 102 -7.93 -23.62 -0.85
N ARG A 103 -8.39 -23.18 -2.04
CA ARG A 103 -7.48 -22.91 -3.16
C ARG A 103 -6.63 -21.69 -2.91
N ALA A 104 -7.15 -20.64 -2.27
CA ALA A 104 -6.36 -19.48 -1.90
C ALA A 104 -5.13 -19.88 -1.07
N GLU A 105 -5.33 -20.70 -0.03
CA GLU A 105 -4.23 -21.20 0.79
C GLU A 105 -3.23 -22.08 0.01
N GLU A 106 -3.73 -22.97 -0.85
CA GLU A 106 -2.86 -23.81 -1.70
C GLU A 106 -1.92 -22.94 -2.54
N TYR A 107 -2.44 -21.90 -3.19
CA TYR A 107 -1.65 -21.03 -4.05
C TYR A 107 -0.71 -20.11 -3.28
N PHE A 108 -1.08 -19.65 -2.07
CA PHE A 108 -0.14 -18.95 -1.19
C PHE A 108 1.04 -19.86 -0.81
N LYS A 109 0.76 -21.11 -0.44
CA LYS A 109 1.81 -22.09 -0.10
C LYS A 109 2.69 -22.43 -1.30
N LYS A 110 2.13 -22.52 -2.52
CA LYS A 110 2.92 -22.67 -3.75
C LYS A 110 3.86 -21.49 -3.96
N ALA A 111 3.36 -20.25 -3.86
CA ALA A 111 4.17 -19.06 -4.02
C ALA A 111 5.37 -19.05 -3.06
N LEU A 112 5.12 -19.29 -1.77
CA LEU A 112 6.16 -19.34 -0.74
C LEU A 112 7.05 -20.59 -0.81
N GLY A 113 6.57 -21.65 -1.44
CA GLY A 113 7.34 -22.87 -1.71
C GLY A 113 8.33 -22.69 -2.87
N TYR A 114 7.98 -21.88 -3.86
CA TYR A 114 8.86 -21.55 -4.99
C TYR A 114 9.84 -20.43 -4.68
N ASP A 115 9.44 -19.45 -3.86
CA ASP A 115 10.31 -18.42 -3.32
C ASP A 115 9.99 -18.15 -1.85
N ARG A 116 10.90 -18.58 -0.98
CA ARG A 116 10.76 -18.42 0.47
C ARG A 116 10.98 -16.98 0.93
N ASP A 117 11.64 -16.15 0.12
CA ASP A 117 11.95 -14.77 0.47
C ASP A 117 10.94 -13.79 -0.17
N PHE A 118 9.86 -14.30 -0.76
CA PHE A 118 8.82 -13.47 -1.37
C PHE A 118 7.93 -12.77 -0.33
N THR A 119 8.45 -11.69 0.26
CA THR A 119 7.84 -10.93 1.35
C THR A 119 6.42 -10.46 1.04
N GLN A 120 6.13 -10.06 -0.21
CA GLN A 120 4.78 -9.64 -0.60
C GLN A 120 3.76 -10.79 -0.47
N ALA A 121 4.08 -11.99 -0.98
CA ALA A 121 3.21 -13.14 -0.83
C ALA A 121 3.05 -13.55 0.63
N ARG A 122 4.12 -13.42 1.41
CA ARG A 122 4.09 -13.72 2.85
C ARG A 122 3.17 -12.77 3.61
N ASN A 123 3.27 -11.46 3.35
CA ASN A 123 2.37 -10.47 3.91
C ASN A 123 0.91 -10.75 3.51
N ASN A 124 0.65 -11.08 2.24
CA ASN A 124 -0.70 -11.39 1.77
C ASN A 124 -1.26 -12.66 2.43
N TYR A 125 -0.43 -13.69 2.58
CA TYR A 125 -0.81 -14.92 3.25
C TYR A 125 -1.12 -14.68 4.73
N ALA A 126 -0.32 -13.84 5.41
CA ALA A 126 -0.58 -13.43 6.79
C ALA A 126 -1.94 -12.73 6.92
N VAL A 127 -2.25 -11.79 6.02
CA VAL A 127 -3.57 -11.12 5.97
C VAL A 127 -4.69 -12.15 5.74
N PHE A 128 -4.52 -13.08 4.80
CA PHE A 128 -5.46 -14.16 4.56
C PHE A 128 -5.69 -14.99 5.84
N LEU A 129 -4.65 -15.38 6.55
CA LEU A 129 -4.75 -16.14 7.81
C LEU A 129 -5.53 -15.37 8.89
N VAL A 130 -5.37 -14.05 8.97
CA VAL A 130 -6.21 -13.20 9.86
C VAL A 130 -7.69 -13.32 9.49
N THR A 131 -8.04 -13.31 8.20
CA THR A 131 -9.45 -13.48 7.77
C THR A 131 -10.02 -14.85 8.12
N GLN A 132 -9.16 -15.86 8.24
CA GLN A 132 -9.52 -17.22 8.66
C GLN A 132 -9.48 -17.40 10.19
N ASN A 133 -9.26 -16.32 10.96
CA ASN A 133 -9.10 -16.34 12.42
C ASN A 133 -7.92 -17.23 12.91
N ARG A 134 -6.92 -17.47 12.05
CA ARG A 134 -5.70 -18.25 12.37
C ARG A 134 -4.59 -17.31 12.81
N LEU A 135 -4.79 -16.70 13.98
CA LEU A 135 -3.98 -15.58 14.45
C LEU A 135 -2.53 -15.94 14.75
N ASP A 136 -2.26 -17.10 15.35
CA ASP A 136 -0.88 -17.55 15.63
C ASP A 136 -0.06 -17.73 14.35
N GLU A 137 -0.64 -18.37 13.33
CA GLU A 137 0.03 -18.54 12.04
C GLU A 137 0.22 -17.20 11.32
N ALA A 138 -0.79 -16.32 11.38
CA ALA A 138 -0.66 -14.98 10.83
C ALA A 138 0.48 -14.19 11.49
N TYR A 139 0.61 -14.29 12.81
CA TYR A 139 1.67 -13.65 13.58
C TYR A 139 3.05 -14.10 13.09
N GLU A 140 3.27 -15.41 12.92
CA GLU A 140 4.53 -15.94 12.42
C GLU A 140 4.86 -15.46 10.99
N GLN A 141 3.85 -15.41 10.11
CA GLN A 141 4.05 -14.90 8.75
C GLN A 141 4.38 -13.41 8.73
N PHE A 142 3.70 -12.58 9.53
CA PHE A 142 4.02 -11.16 9.66
C PHE A 142 5.39 -10.94 10.30
N LEU A 143 5.75 -11.72 11.32
CA LEU A 143 7.05 -11.64 11.98
C LEU A 143 8.17 -11.94 10.98
N GLN A 144 8.03 -12.97 10.15
CA GLN A 144 8.98 -13.28 9.09
C GLN A 144 9.02 -12.18 8.03
N ALA A 145 7.87 -11.67 7.56
CA ALA A 145 7.80 -10.58 6.59
C ALA A 145 8.45 -9.28 7.12
N SER A 146 8.38 -9.03 8.42
CA SER A 146 8.95 -7.83 9.04
C SER A 146 10.48 -7.78 9.01
N ARG A 147 11.15 -8.90 8.72
CA ARG A 147 12.62 -9.01 8.67
C ARG A 147 13.21 -8.48 7.36
N ASP A 148 12.42 -8.43 6.30
CA ASP A 148 12.86 -7.87 5.03
C ASP A 148 12.92 -6.34 5.12
N VAL A 149 14.13 -5.81 5.21
CA VAL A 149 14.39 -4.37 5.35
C VAL A 149 14.15 -3.58 4.06
N ASN A 150 14.11 -4.25 2.91
CA ASN A 150 13.92 -3.62 1.60
C ASN A 150 12.45 -3.58 1.19
N TYR A 151 11.57 -4.26 1.92
CA TYR A 151 10.16 -4.29 1.61
C TYR A 151 9.52 -2.90 1.86
N GLN A 152 9.07 -2.26 0.79
CA GLN A 152 8.50 -0.90 0.85
C GLN A 152 7.30 -0.79 1.79
N ARG A 153 6.49 -1.85 1.91
CA ARG A 153 5.32 -1.89 2.80
C ARG A 153 5.62 -2.44 4.20
N ARG A 154 6.89 -2.47 4.60
CA ARG A 154 7.31 -2.90 5.95
C ARG A 154 6.63 -2.14 7.10
N PRO A 155 6.35 -0.81 7.01
CA PRO A 155 5.56 -0.13 8.04
C PRO A 155 4.17 -0.75 8.23
N GLN A 156 3.48 -1.11 7.14
CA GLN A 156 2.16 -1.75 7.18
C GLN A 156 2.22 -3.19 7.69
N VAL A 157 3.33 -3.91 7.44
CA VAL A 157 3.60 -5.22 8.04
C VAL A 157 3.67 -5.08 9.56
N PHE A 158 4.44 -4.12 10.08
CA PHE A 158 4.53 -3.89 11.53
C PHE A 158 3.20 -3.44 12.15
N LEU A 159 2.43 -2.59 11.46
CA LEU A 159 1.07 -2.24 11.90
C LEU A 159 0.19 -3.49 12.07
N SER A 160 0.22 -4.38 11.07
CA SER A 160 -0.57 -5.61 11.07
C SER A 160 -0.05 -6.62 12.12
N LEU A 161 1.26 -6.74 12.27
CA LEU A 161 1.91 -7.57 13.28
C LEU A 161 1.45 -7.15 14.69
N GLY A 162 1.45 -5.85 14.97
CA GLY A 162 1.01 -5.33 16.27
C GLY A 162 -0.48 -5.56 16.51
N ALA A 163 -1.31 -5.41 15.48
CA ALA A 163 -2.75 -5.70 15.58
C ALA A 163 -3.03 -7.18 15.86
N VAL A 164 -2.28 -8.11 15.25
CA VAL A 164 -2.40 -9.54 15.53
C VAL A 164 -1.86 -9.87 16.92
N ALA A 165 -0.72 -9.30 17.31
CA ALA A 165 -0.14 -9.48 18.65
C ALA A 165 -1.13 -9.06 19.76
N ALA A 166 -1.77 -7.89 19.61
CA ALA A 166 -2.77 -7.40 20.56
C ALA A 166 -3.96 -8.37 20.70
N LYS A 167 -4.46 -8.93 19.58
CA LYS A 167 -5.53 -9.94 19.61
C LYS A 167 -5.12 -11.25 20.29
N LEU A 168 -3.84 -11.58 20.28
CA LEU A 168 -3.26 -12.72 20.98
C LEU A 168 -2.92 -12.42 22.46
N GLY A 169 -3.21 -11.21 22.96
CA GLY A 169 -2.84 -10.78 24.32
C GLY A 169 -1.36 -10.45 24.49
N LYS A 170 -0.59 -10.41 23.40
CA LYS A 170 0.84 -10.07 23.35
C LYS A 170 1.04 -8.55 23.33
N THR A 171 0.64 -7.89 24.41
CA THR A 171 0.55 -6.42 24.48
C THR A 171 1.90 -5.72 24.33
N ALA A 172 2.97 -6.30 24.87
CA ALA A 172 4.31 -5.73 24.77
C ALA A 172 4.82 -5.80 23.31
N GLU A 173 4.64 -6.94 22.65
CA GLU A 173 5.00 -7.10 21.24
C GLU A 173 4.14 -6.23 20.32
N ALA A 174 2.86 -6.02 20.67
CA ALA A 174 1.99 -5.11 19.94
C ALA A 174 2.53 -3.68 19.94
N LYS A 175 2.91 -3.19 21.13
CA LYS A 175 3.51 -1.87 21.31
C LYS A 175 4.81 -1.70 20.50
N ASP A 176 5.76 -2.63 20.65
CA ASP A 176 7.04 -2.57 19.89
C ASP A 176 6.79 -2.55 18.38
N ALA A 177 5.85 -3.37 17.89
CA ALA A 177 5.53 -3.39 16.47
C ALA A 177 4.94 -2.05 15.99
N TRP A 178 4.00 -1.44 16.71
CA TRP A 178 3.45 -0.13 16.34
C TRP A 178 4.46 1.01 16.45
N GLU A 179 5.33 0.99 17.44
CA GLU A 179 6.43 1.95 17.56
C GLU A 179 7.41 1.85 16.37
N ARG A 180 7.72 0.63 15.92
CA ARG A 180 8.51 0.41 14.69
C ARG A 180 7.80 0.86 13.43
N ALA A 181 6.50 0.61 13.30
CA ALA A 181 5.72 1.10 12.18
C ALA A 181 5.79 2.63 12.08
N MET A 182 5.60 3.32 13.21
CA MET A 182 5.71 4.78 13.32
C MET A 182 7.14 5.30 13.06
N ALA A 183 8.16 4.56 13.49
CA ALA A 183 9.55 4.95 13.26
C ALA A 183 9.94 4.85 11.77
N LEU A 184 9.39 3.87 11.05
CA LEU A 184 9.64 3.68 9.61
C LEU A 184 8.80 4.62 8.74
N ASP A 185 7.56 4.93 9.16
CA ASP A 185 6.67 5.84 8.46
C ASP A 185 5.90 6.71 9.47
N ARG A 186 6.34 7.98 9.59
CA ARG A 186 5.75 8.97 10.50
C ARG A 186 4.42 9.54 10.03
N GLU A 187 4.05 9.26 8.78
CA GLU A 187 2.82 9.73 8.16
C GLU A 187 1.77 8.60 8.09
N LEU A 188 2.10 7.38 8.52
CA LEU A 188 1.15 6.29 8.66
C LEU A 188 0.23 6.53 9.88
N PRO A 189 -1.08 6.80 9.70
CA PRO A 189 -1.95 7.18 10.82
C PRO A 189 -2.32 6.01 11.75
N GLY A 190 -2.27 4.78 11.25
CA GLY A 190 -2.75 3.58 11.97
C GLY A 190 -2.06 3.34 13.32
N PRO A 191 -0.72 3.27 13.38
CA PRO A 191 0.02 3.04 14.62
C PRO A 191 -0.31 4.04 15.73
N TYR A 192 -0.56 5.31 15.39
CA TYR A 192 -0.93 6.35 16.35
C TYR A 192 -2.27 6.05 17.02
N LEU A 193 -3.29 5.59 16.28
CA LEU A 193 -4.59 5.24 16.87
C LEU A 193 -4.51 3.99 17.75
N GLU A 194 -3.69 3.02 17.36
CA GLU A 194 -3.48 1.81 18.15
C GLU A 194 -2.72 2.11 19.45
N LEU A 195 -1.65 2.91 19.39
CA LEU A 195 -0.93 3.38 20.58
C LEU A 195 -1.82 4.25 21.48
N ALA A 196 -2.63 5.14 20.90
CA ALA A 196 -3.59 5.93 21.68
C ALA A 196 -4.59 5.06 22.45
N SER A 197 -5.12 4.01 21.79
CA SER A 197 -6.03 3.05 22.44
C SER A 197 -5.30 2.30 23.55
N LEU A 198 -4.07 1.84 23.29
CA LEU A 198 -3.26 1.12 24.28
C LEU A 198 -2.96 1.95 25.52
N TYR A 199 -2.53 3.21 25.36
CA TYR A 199 -2.27 4.09 26.50
C TYR A 199 -3.55 4.46 27.25
N PHE A 200 -4.68 4.60 26.54
CA PHE A 200 -5.98 4.82 27.19
C PHE A 200 -6.36 3.63 28.08
N ASP A 201 -6.20 2.39 27.59
CA ASP A 201 -6.50 1.19 28.35
C ASP A 201 -5.57 1.00 29.55
N GLN A 202 -4.35 1.57 29.49
CA GLN A 202 -3.39 1.61 30.61
C GLN A 202 -3.67 2.76 31.60
N GLY A 203 -4.60 3.66 31.30
CA GLY A 203 -4.91 4.85 32.11
C GLY A 203 -3.95 6.02 31.93
N ASP A 204 -2.99 5.93 30.99
CA ASP A 204 -2.10 7.04 30.64
C ASP A 204 -2.79 7.95 29.62
N PHE A 205 -3.77 8.71 30.12
CA PHE A 205 -4.56 9.62 29.29
C PHE A 205 -3.75 10.72 28.60
N PRO A 206 -2.71 11.33 29.22
CA PRO A 206 -1.85 12.30 28.54
C PRO A 206 -1.18 11.74 27.27
N GLU A 207 -0.56 10.57 27.36
CA GLU A 207 0.07 9.95 26.18
C GLU A 207 -0.99 9.52 25.17
N ALA A 208 -2.10 8.93 25.61
CA ALA A 208 -3.21 8.56 24.74
C ALA A 208 -3.73 9.75 23.92
N LYS A 209 -3.88 10.92 24.54
CA LYS A 209 -4.29 12.16 23.88
C LYS A 209 -3.26 12.61 22.85
N ARG A 210 -1.96 12.59 23.21
CA ARG A 210 -0.87 12.98 22.30
C ARG A 210 -0.87 12.13 21.03
N PHE A 211 -1.00 10.80 21.18
CA PHE A 211 -1.07 9.90 20.03
C PHE A 211 -2.35 10.07 19.21
N LEU A 212 -3.50 10.27 19.86
CA LEU A 212 -4.77 10.50 19.15
C LEU A 212 -4.76 11.82 18.36
N ASP A 213 -4.17 12.88 18.91
CA ASP A 213 -4.05 14.17 18.21
C ASP A 213 -3.16 14.06 16.98
N ARG A 214 -2.04 13.31 17.08
CA ARG A 214 -1.20 13.03 15.92
C ARG A 214 -1.95 12.20 14.87
N HIS A 215 -2.74 11.21 15.27
CA HIS A 215 -3.61 10.48 14.35
C HIS A 215 -4.59 11.41 13.61
N ALA A 216 -5.22 12.34 14.34
CA ALA A 216 -6.20 13.27 13.77
C ALA A 216 -5.60 14.30 12.79
N GLN A 217 -4.28 14.55 12.85
CA GLN A 217 -3.57 15.36 11.85
C GLN A 217 -3.34 14.61 10.53
N LEU A 218 -3.28 13.26 10.58
CA LEU A 218 -2.87 12.41 9.46
C LEU A 218 -4.06 11.74 8.76
N ALA A 219 -5.18 11.54 9.46
CA ALA A 219 -6.34 10.85 8.93
C ALA A 219 -7.66 11.56 9.29
N PRO A 220 -8.68 11.48 8.42
CA PRO A 220 -10.02 11.87 8.78
C PRO A 220 -10.52 11.13 10.02
N ALA A 221 -11.42 11.77 10.76
CA ALA A 221 -12.07 11.15 11.89
C ALA A 221 -12.78 9.85 11.49
N SER A 222 -12.72 8.85 12.37
CA SER A 222 -13.45 7.58 12.26
C SER A 222 -14.35 7.41 13.48
N ALA A 223 -15.34 6.54 13.40
CA ALA A 223 -16.19 6.22 14.55
C ALA A 223 -15.35 5.82 15.78
N ARG A 224 -14.34 4.97 15.56
CA ARG A 224 -13.39 4.52 16.60
C ARG A 224 -12.57 5.68 17.18
N SER A 225 -11.97 6.53 16.35
CA SER A 225 -11.13 7.62 16.84
C SER A 225 -11.94 8.71 17.55
N LEU A 226 -13.17 9.00 17.09
CA LEU A 226 -14.08 9.91 17.79
C LEU A 226 -14.56 9.34 19.12
N TRP A 227 -14.84 8.05 19.19
CA TRP A 227 -15.24 7.42 20.44
C TRP A 227 -14.12 7.35 21.47
N LEU A 228 -12.89 7.11 21.03
CA LEU A 228 -11.72 7.26 21.90
C LEU A 228 -11.55 8.72 22.35
N ALA A 229 -11.77 9.69 21.46
CA ALA A 229 -11.71 11.11 21.81
C ALA A 229 -12.75 11.47 22.88
N VAL A 230 -14.01 11.06 22.74
CA VAL A 230 -15.07 11.31 23.74
C VAL A 230 -14.64 10.80 25.12
N ARG A 231 -14.17 9.56 25.20
CA ARG A 231 -13.74 8.97 26.48
C ARG A 231 -12.51 9.65 27.07
N LEU A 232 -11.59 10.14 26.23
CA LEU A 232 -10.45 10.94 26.69
C LEU A 232 -10.88 12.31 27.22
N GLU A 233 -11.74 13.02 26.50
CA GLU A 233 -12.25 14.33 26.96
C GLU A 233 -13.00 14.18 28.30
N ASP A 234 -13.78 13.11 28.46
CA ASP A 234 -14.44 12.78 29.74
C ASP A 234 -13.42 12.52 30.86
N ALA A 235 -12.37 11.74 30.59
CA ALA A 235 -11.30 11.48 31.56
C ALA A 235 -10.55 12.75 31.99
N PHE A 236 -10.49 13.77 31.12
CA PHE A 236 -9.94 15.10 31.44
C PHE A 236 -10.97 16.06 32.05
N GLY A 237 -12.24 15.66 32.19
CA GLY A 237 -13.32 16.52 32.69
C GLY A 237 -13.74 17.62 31.71
N ASN A 238 -13.41 17.48 30.42
CA ASN A 238 -13.74 18.45 29.37
C ASN A 238 -15.12 18.17 28.77
N ALA A 239 -16.18 18.68 29.42
CA ALA A 239 -17.56 18.49 28.99
C ALA A 239 -17.85 19.02 27.58
N ASP A 240 -17.27 20.16 27.20
CA ASP A 240 -17.43 20.72 25.85
C ASP A 240 -16.79 19.80 24.79
N GLY A 241 -15.62 19.24 25.11
CA GLY A 241 -14.94 18.24 24.28
C GLY A 241 -15.80 16.99 24.08
N VAL A 242 -16.36 16.45 25.17
CA VAL A 242 -17.29 15.31 25.13
C VAL A 242 -18.46 15.59 24.21
N ALA A 243 -19.15 16.72 24.40
CA ALA A 243 -20.32 17.09 23.60
C ALA A 243 -19.97 17.27 22.11
N SER A 244 -18.88 18.00 21.81
CA SER A 244 -18.43 18.26 20.44
C SER A 244 -18.07 16.97 19.69
N LYS A 245 -17.23 16.12 20.28
CA LYS A 245 -16.80 14.85 19.66
C LYS A 245 -17.94 13.85 19.58
N GLY A 246 -18.81 13.81 20.58
CA GLY A 246 -19.99 12.96 20.59
C GLY A 246 -21.03 13.35 19.53
N LEU A 247 -21.24 14.65 19.31
CA LEU A 247 -22.07 15.14 18.22
C LEU A 247 -21.46 14.78 16.85
N ALA A 248 -20.15 14.96 16.68
CA ALA A 248 -19.47 14.53 15.45
C ALA A 248 -19.63 13.03 15.20
N LEU A 249 -19.52 12.20 16.24
CA LEU A 249 -19.71 10.75 16.16
C LEU A 249 -21.13 10.39 15.71
N ARG A 250 -22.15 11.03 16.30
CA ARG A 250 -23.56 10.81 15.93
C ARG A 250 -23.88 11.27 14.50
N ASN A 251 -23.32 12.40 14.07
CA ASN A 251 -23.63 12.98 12.77
C ASN A 251 -22.90 12.26 11.63
N LEU A 252 -21.62 11.93 11.82
CA LEU A 252 -20.80 11.31 10.79
C LEU A 252 -20.98 9.78 10.74
N PHE A 253 -21.27 9.14 11.88
CA PHE A 253 -21.33 7.69 12.00
C PHE A 253 -22.57 7.19 12.79
N PRO A 254 -23.80 7.60 12.43
CA PRO A 254 -25.01 7.39 13.23
C PRO A 254 -25.32 5.91 13.53
N TYR A 255 -24.92 4.99 12.65
CA TYR A 255 -25.19 3.55 12.76
C TYR A 255 -23.96 2.73 13.18
N SER A 256 -22.86 3.39 13.54
CA SER A 256 -21.68 2.70 14.06
C SER A 256 -21.96 2.11 15.45
N ARG A 257 -21.24 1.02 15.78
CA ARG A 257 -21.27 0.45 17.13
C ARG A 257 -20.89 1.51 18.17
N GLU A 258 -19.88 2.31 17.86
CA GLU A 258 -19.37 3.38 18.71
C GLU A 258 -20.42 4.46 18.98
N ALA A 259 -21.20 4.87 17.98
CA ALA A 259 -22.29 5.81 18.19
C ALA A 259 -23.39 5.24 19.09
N VAL A 260 -23.68 3.94 18.99
CA VAL A 260 -24.60 3.25 19.89
C VAL A 260 -24.03 3.18 21.32
N ASP A 261 -22.73 2.89 21.46
CA ASP A 261 -22.05 2.84 22.75
C ASP A 261 -22.04 4.22 23.42
N TYR A 262 -21.78 5.29 22.66
CA TYR A 262 -21.90 6.67 23.14
C TYR A 262 -23.33 7.00 23.62
N GLN A 263 -24.36 6.62 22.87
CA GLN A 263 -25.76 6.87 23.26
C GLN A 263 -26.15 6.13 24.54
N LYS A 264 -25.63 4.93 24.77
CA LYS A 264 -25.84 4.21 26.03
C LYS A 264 -25.11 4.89 27.18
N TRP A 265 -23.87 5.32 26.93
CA TRP A 265 -23.04 5.99 27.90
C TRP A 265 -23.68 7.29 28.43
N ILE A 266 -24.15 8.19 27.55
CA ILE A 266 -24.82 9.44 27.96
C ILE A 266 -26.10 9.21 28.79
N LYS A 267 -26.87 8.16 28.46
CA LYS A 267 -28.10 7.81 29.19
C LYS A 267 -27.78 7.29 30.59
N GLY A 268 -26.66 6.60 30.75
CA GLY A 268 -26.19 6.10 32.04
C GLY A 268 -25.51 7.16 32.91
N SER A 269 -24.85 8.15 32.29
CA SER A 269 -24.10 9.20 33.00
C SER A 269 -24.95 10.42 33.40
N GLY A 270 -26.20 10.51 32.95
CA GLY A 270 -27.11 11.61 33.30
C GLY A 270 -26.78 12.94 32.62
N GLN A 271 -25.99 12.94 31.54
CA GLN A 271 -25.70 14.16 30.79
C GLN A 271 -26.91 14.60 29.93
N PRO A 272 -27.19 15.91 29.82
CA PRO A 272 -28.29 16.44 29.00
C PRO A 272 -28.08 16.11 27.51
N GLN A 273 -29.18 15.79 26.82
CA GLN A 273 -29.21 15.34 25.42
C GLN A 273 -28.93 16.42 24.38
#